data_AF-A0A409XPT7-F1
#
_entry.id   AF-A0A409XPT7-F1
#
_cell.length_a   1.000
_cell.length_b   1.000
_cell.length_c   1.000
_cell.angle_alpha   90.00
_cell.angle_beta   90.00
_cell.angle_gamma   90.00
#
_symmetry.space_group_name_H-M   'P 1'
#
loop_
_entity.id
_entity.type
_entity.pdbx_description
1 polymer ?
#
loop_
_entity_poly.entity_id
_entity_poly.type
_entity_poly.pdbx_seq_one_letter_code
_entity_poly.pdbx_strand_id
1 'polypeptide(L)'
;LSAALSVEQRNEYSITHILSVCPEYPSTDNAQDHLNISIEDSEYEDLLIHLPEACRFIEDAVEKGGRVLVHCVMGISRSPAVVAAFYLDCLLSTSIKERPQVHLNYGFAKQLDTFRKCGFDPSPSNPVYRSWKRRNEQDVTAFLSHIEDTVSIIPDKLLLSSEFPSDPEKTWSLLMDLGVTHLLSISPTEISTTAGSLANHHHVNIDSRSPDALLLALPDICTYIDDAIKSGGLVLVHSMIESRACTAVCAYLMSASHHTTAEAFSAISQALPLFNPTRSFIRNLELFEECGCLRNLAAYRAPKQTMAFPRSRSAAVLVALFVGRQGDLYVLLSRRSSTLRTYAGDTSLPGGKVDPEDRSIEDTARREAFEEVGLPRDRTKVPLLCILEPFLAAELIVTPVVVLILDNTLRPILNGDEVASLFSHPLVSFLSSNPPFPHEPDTLEVPYHKSFDFKGSGPAEQVFRVHQFLTGREAGGIKPVFGLTAAMLIRTATIGYARQPDFEVHAPHAPTSEERIAWALLNRKVFREACEQHGIDLRPAKRITEARERRDARRRRKERDGDSKPKSKL
;
A
#
# COMPACT_ATOMS: atom_id res chain seq x y z
N LEU A 1 -21.01 -27.29 13.41
CA LEU A 1 -20.44 -28.03 14.54
C LEU A 1 -21.45 -28.26 15.68
N SER A 2 -22.10 -27.23 16.22
CA SER A 2 -23.13 -27.42 17.29
C SER A 2 -24.22 -28.44 16.90
N ALA A 3 -24.72 -28.34 15.66
CA ALA A 3 -25.74 -29.25 15.14
C ALA A 3 -25.22 -30.66 14.85
N ALA A 4 -23.90 -30.87 14.75
CA ALA A 4 -23.34 -32.21 14.64
C ALA A 4 -23.27 -32.91 16.01
N LEU A 5 -23.06 -32.13 17.07
CA LEU A 5 -22.86 -32.63 18.44
C LEU A 5 -24.15 -32.72 19.27
N SER A 6 -25.20 -31.97 18.91
CA SER A 6 -26.48 -31.95 19.62
C SER A 6 -27.54 -32.80 18.91
N VAL A 7 -28.06 -33.82 19.60
CA VAL A 7 -29.20 -34.63 19.12
C VAL A 7 -30.47 -33.76 18.94
N GLU A 8 -30.67 -32.80 19.83
CA GLU A 8 -31.82 -31.88 19.82
C GLU A 8 -31.79 -31.00 18.57
N GLN A 9 -30.64 -30.39 18.25
CA GLN A 9 -30.48 -29.58 17.03
C GLN A 9 -30.58 -30.42 15.76
N ARG A 10 -30.12 -31.69 15.78
CA ARG A 10 -30.32 -32.60 14.64
C ARG A 10 -31.80 -32.83 14.35
N ASN A 11 -32.58 -33.07 15.40
CA ASN A 11 -34.04 -33.24 15.28
C ASN A 11 -34.71 -31.95 14.80
N GLU A 12 -34.32 -30.80 15.34
CA GLU A 12 -34.85 -29.48 14.96
C GLU A 12 -34.66 -29.18 13.46
N TYR A 13 -33.46 -29.43 12.93
CA TYR A 13 -33.17 -29.21 11.51
C TYR A 13 -33.51 -30.40 10.60
N SER A 14 -34.04 -31.48 11.19
CA SER A 14 -34.34 -32.75 10.53
C SER A 14 -33.12 -33.37 9.83
N ILE A 15 -31.93 -33.21 10.42
CA ILE A 15 -30.67 -33.78 9.91
C ILE A 15 -30.70 -35.29 10.15
N THR A 16 -30.61 -36.07 9.07
CA THR A 16 -30.62 -37.53 9.13
C THR A 16 -29.24 -38.14 8.94
N HIS A 17 -28.32 -37.46 8.25
CA HIS A 17 -26.97 -37.94 7.98
C HIS A 17 -25.92 -36.88 8.31
N ILE A 18 -24.72 -37.31 8.72
CA ILE A 18 -23.59 -36.45 9.05
C ILE A 18 -22.37 -36.84 8.22
N LEU A 19 -21.72 -35.85 7.60
CA LEU A 19 -20.42 -35.99 6.97
C LEU A 19 -19.41 -35.09 7.69
N SER A 20 -18.52 -35.71 8.45
CA SER A 20 -17.43 -35.04 9.16
C SER A 20 -16.16 -35.08 8.31
N VAL A 21 -15.55 -33.92 8.08
CA VAL A 21 -14.30 -33.78 7.30
C VAL A 21 -13.22 -33.23 8.23
N CYS A 22 -12.87 -34.01 9.25
CA CYS A 22 -11.96 -33.63 10.33
C CYS A 22 -11.64 -34.82 11.28
N PRO A 23 -10.37 -35.04 11.69
CA PRO A 23 -9.99 -36.04 12.69
C PRO A 23 -10.65 -35.85 14.07
N GLU A 24 -10.97 -34.61 14.41
CA GLU A 24 -11.39 -34.19 15.75
C GLU A 24 -12.80 -34.68 16.12
N TYR A 25 -13.58 -35.16 15.15
CA TYR A 25 -14.96 -35.60 15.35
C TYR A 25 -15.25 -36.91 14.60
N PRO A 26 -14.76 -38.06 15.11
CA PRO A 26 -14.98 -39.36 14.47
C PRO A 26 -16.45 -39.81 14.57
N SER A 27 -16.85 -40.70 13.65
CA SER A 27 -18.21 -41.24 13.61
C SER A 27 -18.62 -41.89 14.94
N THR A 28 -19.82 -41.58 15.43
CA THR A 28 -20.43 -42.30 16.58
C THR A 28 -20.98 -43.67 16.13
N ASP A 29 -21.29 -44.57 17.07
CA ASP A 29 -21.58 -46.02 16.93
C ASP A 29 -22.56 -46.50 15.83
N ASN A 30 -23.22 -45.61 15.09
CA ASN A 30 -24.11 -45.95 13.97
C ASN A 30 -23.48 -45.52 12.62
N ALA A 31 -22.58 -46.37 12.10
CA ALA A 31 -21.76 -46.08 10.91
C ALA A 31 -22.54 -45.89 9.59
N GLN A 32 -23.84 -46.22 9.54
CA GLN A 32 -24.63 -46.10 8.31
C GLN A 32 -25.06 -44.66 8.00
N ASP A 33 -25.23 -43.82 9.03
CA ASP A 33 -25.75 -42.45 8.87
C ASP A 33 -24.65 -41.38 9.12
N HIS A 34 -23.41 -41.81 9.38
CA HIS A 34 -22.29 -40.92 9.70
C HIS A 34 -20.99 -41.34 9.00
N LEU A 35 -20.63 -40.62 7.95
CA LEU A 35 -19.34 -40.75 7.26
C LEU A 35 -18.31 -39.78 7.85
N ASN A 36 -17.10 -40.28 8.12
CA ASN A 36 -15.97 -39.49 8.58
C ASN A 36 -14.80 -39.57 7.61
N ILE A 37 -14.34 -38.42 7.12
CA ILE A 37 -13.13 -38.23 6.34
C ILE A 37 -12.10 -37.56 7.26
N SER A 38 -11.20 -38.39 7.80
CA SER A 38 -10.22 -37.97 8.80
C SER A 38 -9.00 -37.33 8.14
N ILE A 39 -9.11 -36.05 7.74
CA ILE A 39 -8.00 -35.27 7.17
C ILE A 39 -7.78 -33.92 7.88
N GLU A 40 -6.52 -33.53 8.00
CA GLU A 40 -6.14 -32.20 8.51
C GLU A 40 -6.49 -31.09 7.50
N ASP A 41 -6.57 -29.84 7.96
CA ASP A 41 -6.79 -28.68 7.09
C ASP A 41 -5.45 -28.19 6.49
N SER A 42 -4.74 -29.12 5.86
CA SER A 42 -3.44 -28.88 5.25
C SER A 42 -3.55 -28.96 3.73
N GLU A 43 -2.71 -28.20 3.03
CA GLU A 43 -2.68 -28.19 1.57
C GLU A 43 -2.08 -29.47 0.97
N TYR A 44 -1.41 -30.29 1.78
CA TYR A 44 -0.75 -31.53 1.37
C TYR A 44 -1.63 -32.77 1.53
N GLU A 45 -2.75 -32.66 2.24
CA GLU A 45 -3.67 -33.77 2.50
C GLU A 45 -4.39 -34.23 1.23
N ASP A 46 -4.51 -35.55 1.05
CA ASP A 46 -5.16 -36.17 -0.12
C ASP A 46 -6.68 -36.23 0.08
N LEU A 47 -7.35 -35.07 0.09
CA LEU A 47 -8.82 -35.01 0.09
C LEU A 47 -9.41 -35.62 -1.20
N LEU A 48 -8.69 -35.49 -2.32
CA LEU A 48 -9.11 -35.85 -3.66
C LEU A 48 -9.61 -37.30 -3.75
N ILE A 49 -8.89 -38.24 -3.14
CA ILE A 49 -9.27 -39.66 -3.15
C ILE A 49 -10.57 -39.94 -2.39
N HIS A 50 -10.95 -39.08 -1.44
CA HIS A 50 -12.15 -39.23 -0.62
C HIS A 50 -13.39 -38.59 -1.25
N LEU A 51 -13.23 -37.70 -2.23
CA LEU A 51 -14.33 -36.96 -2.84
C LEU A 51 -15.43 -37.86 -3.46
N PRO A 52 -15.12 -38.97 -4.17
CA PRO A 52 -16.17 -39.85 -4.71
C PRO A 52 -17.05 -40.47 -3.64
N GLU A 53 -16.45 -40.91 -2.53
CA GLU A 53 -17.19 -41.51 -1.42
C GLU A 53 -18.07 -40.46 -0.73
N ALA A 54 -17.53 -39.26 -0.52
CA ALA A 54 -18.27 -38.13 0.03
C ALA A 54 -19.48 -37.76 -0.84
N CYS A 55 -19.29 -37.66 -2.16
CA CYS A 55 -20.36 -37.33 -3.11
C CYS A 55 -21.45 -38.39 -3.09
N ARG A 56 -21.10 -39.68 -3.19
CA ARG A 56 -22.07 -40.79 -3.13
C ARG A 56 -22.84 -40.83 -1.81
N PHE A 57 -22.16 -40.58 -0.69
CA PHE A 57 -22.82 -40.52 0.62
C PHE A 57 -23.87 -39.40 0.67
N ILE A 58 -23.55 -38.23 0.11
CA ILE A 58 -24.50 -37.11 0.03
C ILE A 58 -25.65 -37.46 -0.91
N GLU A 59 -25.36 -38.02 -2.08
CA GLU A 59 -26.34 -38.39 -3.10
C GLU A 59 -27.33 -39.45 -2.58
N ASP A 60 -26.83 -40.58 -2.07
CA ASP A 60 -27.64 -41.68 -1.52
C ASP A 60 -28.58 -41.20 -0.41
N ALA A 61 -28.08 -40.33 0.47
CA ALA A 61 -28.86 -39.77 1.56
C ALA A 61 -29.97 -38.85 1.05
N VAL A 62 -29.68 -38.02 0.05
CA VAL A 62 -30.64 -37.09 -0.57
C VAL A 62 -31.70 -37.85 -1.38
N GLU A 63 -31.33 -38.86 -2.16
CA GLU A 63 -32.28 -39.68 -2.94
C GLU A 63 -33.30 -40.41 -2.05
N LYS A 64 -32.88 -40.82 -0.85
CA LYS A 64 -33.76 -41.43 0.17
C LYS A 64 -34.61 -40.40 0.94
N GLY A 65 -34.57 -39.12 0.56
CA GLY A 65 -35.31 -38.04 1.20
C GLY A 65 -34.70 -37.53 2.50
N GLY A 66 -33.42 -37.85 2.77
CA GLY A 66 -32.68 -37.42 3.94
C GLY A 66 -32.13 -35.99 3.85
N ARG A 67 -31.56 -35.50 4.96
CA ARG A 67 -30.83 -34.23 5.04
C ARG A 67 -29.43 -34.48 5.60
N VAL A 68 -28.43 -34.02 4.85
CA VAL A 68 -27.01 -34.23 5.17
C VAL A 68 -26.40 -32.97 5.76
N LEU A 69 -25.76 -33.09 6.92
CA LEU A 69 -24.91 -32.04 7.48
C LEU A 69 -23.44 -32.33 7.12
N VAL A 70 -22.86 -31.52 6.24
CA VAL A 70 -21.42 -31.57 5.94
C VAL A 70 -20.68 -30.54 6.81
N HIS A 71 -19.73 -30.97 7.64
CA HIS A 71 -18.99 -30.07 8.51
C HIS A 71 -17.52 -30.46 8.67
N CYS A 72 -16.69 -29.47 8.96
CA CYS A 72 -15.38 -29.63 9.58
C CYS A 72 -15.39 -28.88 10.93
N VAL A 73 -14.22 -28.53 11.47
CA VAL A 73 -14.12 -27.77 12.73
C VAL A 73 -14.77 -26.38 12.61
N MET A 74 -14.27 -25.55 11.70
CA MET A 74 -14.73 -24.15 11.54
C MET A 74 -15.75 -23.95 10.40
N GLY A 75 -15.85 -24.92 9.47
CA GLY A 75 -16.74 -24.84 8.31
C GLY A 75 -16.28 -23.85 7.23
N ILE A 76 -14.97 -23.61 7.10
CA ILE A 76 -14.37 -22.60 6.20
C ILE A 76 -13.72 -23.20 4.95
N SER A 77 -12.95 -24.30 5.10
CA SER A 77 -12.09 -24.87 4.05
C SER A 77 -12.49 -26.30 3.66
N ARG A 78 -12.23 -27.29 4.53
CA ARG A 78 -12.51 -28.73 4.30
C ARG A 78 -13.96 -29.05 3.89
N SER A 79 -14.94 -28.70 4.72
CA SER A 79 -16.33 -29.03 4.42
C SER A 79 -16.89 -28.27 3.21
N PRO A 80 -16.58 -26.97 3.00
CA PRO A 80 -16.92 -26.33 1.73
C PRO A 80 -16.26 -26.95 0.51
N ALA A 81 -15.03 -27.48 0.60
CA ALA A 81 -14.39 -28.19 -0.50
C ALA A 81 -15.17 -29.44 -0.91
N VAL A 82 -15.61 -30.26 0.07
CA VAL A 82 -16.46 -31.43 -0.20
C VAL A 82 -17.80 -31.04 -0.82
N VAL A 83 -18.45 -29.99 -0.31
CA VAL A 83 -19.71 -29.49 -0.88
C VAL A 83 -19.50 -28.99 -2.31
N ALA A 84 -18.41 -28.28 -2.58
CA ALA A 84 -18.06 -27.84 -3.92
C ALA A 84 -17.82 -29.02 -4.88
N ALA A 85 -17.14 -30.08 -4.42
CA ALA A 85 -16.95 -31.31 -5.20
C ALA A 85 -18.29 -31.94 -5.61
N PHE A 86 -19.22 -32.07 -4.66
CA PHE A 86 -20.56 -32.60 -4.91
C PHE A 86 -21.33 -31.79 -5.97
N TYR A 87 -21.29 -30.46 -5.89
CA TYR A 87 -21.91 -29.61 -6.91
C TYR A 87 -21.26 -29.74 -8.29
N LEU A 88 -19.94 -29.93 -8.33
CA LEU A 88 -19.20 -30.12 -9.58
C LEU A 88 -19.56 -31.44 -10.27
N ASP A 89 -19.75 -32.51 -9.50
CA ASP A 89 -20.04 -33.86 -9.97
C ASP A 89 -21.51 -34.01 -10.44
N CYS A 90 -22.47 -33.58 -9.62
CA CYS A 90 -23.89 -33.84 -9.87
C CYS A 90 -24.59 -32.83 -10.82
N LEU A 91 -23.89 -31.80 -11.34
CA LEU A 91 -24.45 -30.74 -12.21
C LEU A 91 -25.77 -30.10 -11.70
N LEU A 92 -26.00 -30.07 -10.38
CA LEU A 92 -27.27 -29.63 -9.79
C LEU A 92 -27.46 -28.10 -9.92
N SER A 93 -28.54 -27.69 -10.59
CA SER A 93 -28.96 -26.29 -10.79
C SER A 93 -29.84 -25.76 -9.65
N THR A 94 -29.43 -25.94 -8.39
CA THR A 94 -30.22 -25.51 -7.22
C THR A 94 -29.72 -24.20 -6.60
N SER A 95 -30.63 -23.48 -5.93
CA SER A 95 -30.34 -22.21 -5.27
C SER A 95 -29.37 -22.39 -4.09
N ILE A 96 -28.16 -21.86 -4.24
CA ILE A 96 -27.15 -21.80 -3.16
C ILE A 96 -27.46 -20.59 -2.28
N LYS A 97 -27.70 -20.81 -0.99
CA LYS A 97 -27.61 -19.73 0.01
C LYS A 97 -26.16 -19.63 0.44
N GLU A 98 -25.48 -18.59 -0.02
CA GLU A 98 -24.06 -18.38 0.27
C GLU A 98 -23.80 -18.12 1.76
N ARG A 99 -22.74 -18.74 2.27
CA ARG A 99 -22.19 -18.42 3.59
C ARG A 99 -21.08 -17.37 3.42
N PRO A 100 -21.11 -16.24 4.15
CA PRO A 100 -20.17 -15.12 3.93
C PRO A 100 -18.67 -15.43 4.18
N GLN A 101 -18.35 -16.57 4.78
CA GLN A 101 -17.01 -16.91 5.29
C GLN A 101 -16.58 -18.30 4.81
N VAL A 102 -16.46 -18.47 3.50
CA VAL A 102 -15.89 -19.68 2.87
C VAL A 102 -14.56 -19.30 2.22
N HIS A 103 -13.51 -20.06 2.54
CA HIS A 103 -12.17 -19.88 1.97
C HIS A 103 -11.44 -21.23 1.98
N LEU A 104 -11.44 -21.92 0.85
CA LEU A 104 -10.72 -23.18 0.70
C LEU A 104 -9.21 -22.93 0.80
N ASN A 105 -8.49 -23.85 1.45
CA ASN A 105 -7.05 -23.88 1.31
C ASN A 105 -6.65 -24.19 -0.15
N TYR A 106 -5.42 -23.86 -0.49
CA TYR A 106 -4.90 -23.95 -1.85
C TYR A 106 -4.90 -25.39 -2.39
N GLY A 107 -4.46 -26.35 -1.57
CA GLY A 107 -4.43 -27.77 -1.91
C GLY A 107 -5.79 -28.30 -2.32
N PHE A 108 -6.83 -28.01 -1.53
CA PHE A 108 -8.19 -28.48 -1.83
C PHE A 108 -8.78 -27.80 -3.08
N ALA A 109 -8.51 -26.51 -3.30
CA ALA A 109 -8.93 -25.84 -4.53
C ALA A 109 -8.33 -26.49 -5.79
N LYS A 110 -7.04 -26.85 -5.76
CA LYS A 110 -6.37 -27.61 -6.84
C LYS A 110 -6.93 -29.02 -7.01
N GLN A 111 -7.25 -29.67 -5.90
CA GLN A 111 -7.84 -30.99 -5.92
C GLN A 111 -9.22 -30.99 -6.58
N LEU A 112 -10.03 -29.93 -6.43
CA LEU A 112 -11.31 -29.80 -7.14
C LEU A 112 -11.16 -29.67 -8.66
N ASP A 113 -10.16 -28.94 -9.15
CA ASP A 113 -9.86 -28.89 -10.59
C ASP A 113 -9.38 -30.26 -11.10
N THR A 114 -8.56 -30.95 -10.30
CA THR A 114 -8.09 -32.29 -10.61
C THR A 114 -9.23 -33.32 -10.57
N PHE A 115 -10.18 -33.17 -9.66
CA PHE A 115 -11.38 -34.00 -9.53
C PHE A 115 -12.19 -33.96 -10.83
N ARG A 116 -12.40 -32.77 -11.41
CA ARG A 116 -13.01 -32.62 -12.74
C ARG A 116 -12.21 -33.32 -13.83
N LYS A 117 -10.88 -33.17 -13.83
CA LYS A 117 -9.98 -33.80 -14.81
C LYS A 117 -9.95 -35.33 -14.69
N CYS A 118 -10.19 -35.86 -13.51
CA CYS A 118 -10.36 -37.29 -13.26
C CYS A 118 -11.72 -37.82 -13.74
N GLY A 119 -12.62 -36.97 -14.27
CA GLY A 119 -13.99 -37.34 -14.58
C GLY A 119 -14.79 -37.68 -13.33
N PHE A 120 -14.48 -37.03 -12.20
CA PHE A 120 -15.10 -37.22 -10.89
C PHE A 120 -14.87 -38.60 -10.24
N ASP A 121 -14.01 -39.44 -10.81
CA ASP A 121 -13.62 -40.74 -10.24
C ASP A 121 -12.09 -40.89 -10.09
N PRO A 122 -11.44 -40.08 -9.22
CA PRO A 122 -10.07 -40.32 -8.81
C PRO A 122 -9.93 -41.68 -8.12
N SER A 123 -9.00 -42.48 -8.62
CA SER A 123 -8.68 -43.80 -8.06
C SER A 123 -7.20 -44.12 -8.27
N PRO A 124 -6.61 -45.06 -7.52
CA PRO A 124 -5.21 -45.45 -7.69
C PRO A 124 -4.87 -45.96 -9.10
N SER A 125 -5.85 -46.34 -9.91
CA SER A 125 -5.70 -46.74 -11.32
C SER A 125 -5.91 -45.59 -12.31
N ASN A 126 -6.56 -44.48 -11.92
CA ASN A 126 -6.83 -43.33 -12.77
C ASN A 126 -5.51 -42.60 -13.14
N PRO A 127 -5.18 -42.42 -14.44
CA PRO A 127 -3.90 -41.87 -14.86
C PRO A 127 -3.71 -40.40 -14.46
N VAL A 128 -4.79 -39.63 -14.39
CA VAL A 128 -4.76 -38.21 -13.95
C VAL A 128 -4.51 -38.14 -12.45
N TYR A 129 -5.22 -38.95 -11.66
CA TYR A 129 -4.99 -39.05 -10.21
C TYR A 129 -3.58 -39.54 -9.91
N ARG A 130 -3.07 -40.58 -10.57
CA ARG A 130 -1.68 -41.06 -10.37
C ARG A 130 -0.63 -40.01 -10.73
N SER A 131 -0.87 -39.24 -11.78
CA SER A 131 0.02 -38.15 -12.20
C SER A 131 -0.03 -36.97 -11.22
N TRP A 132 -1.22 -36.63 -10.72
CA TRP A 132 -1.38 -35.64 -9.64
C TRP A 132 -0.74 -36.14 -8.36
N LYS A 133 -1.04 -37.36 -7.89
CA LYS A 133 -0.52 -37.95 -6.66
C LYS A 133 0.99 -38.09 -6.70
N ARG A 134 1.58 -38.56 -7.81
CA ARG A 134 3.04 -38.60 -7.97
C ARG A 134 3.65 -37.21 -7.94
N ARG A 135 3.01 -36.21 -8.55
CA ARG A 135 3.48 -34.82 -8.46
C ARG A 135 3.30 -34.24 -7.08
N ASN A 136 2.18 -34.49 -6.40
CA ASN A 136 1.93 -34.07 -5.03
C ASN A 136 2.94 -34.73 -4.08
N GLU A 137 3.23 -36.02 -4.25
CA GLU A 137 4.25 -36.76 -3.52
C GLU A 137 5.67 -36.31 -3.91
N GLN A 138 5.95 -35.94 -5.15
CA GLN A 138 7.24 -35.38 -5.59
C GLN A 138 7.42 -33.94 -5.13
N ASP A 139 6.37 -33.13 -5.10
CA ASP A 139 6.35 -31.77 -4.58
C ASP A 139 6.54 -31.85 -3.07
N VAL A 140 5.82 -32.74 -2.36
CA VAL A 140 6.00 -33.02 -0.93
C VAL A 140 7.36 -33.67 -0.63
N THR A 141 7.90 -34.55 -1.47
CA THR A 141 9.21 -35.19 -1.23
C THR A 141 10.38 -34.27 -1.64
N ALA A 142 10.24 -33.44 -2.67
CA ALA A 142 11.19 -32.38 -3.01
C ALA A 142 11.19 -31.27 -1.96
N PHE A 143 10.01 -30.94 -1.41
CA PHE A 143 9.78 -30.07 -0.26
C PHE A 143 10.39 -30.63 1.03
N LEU A 144 10.12 -31.89 1.39
CA LEU A 144 10.70 -32.54 2.58
C LEU A 144 12.20 -32.84 2.45
N SER A 145 12.74 -32.97 1.24
CA SER A 145 14.18 -33.18 0.99
C SER A 145 14.97 -31.88 0.83
N HIS A 146 14.31 -30.76 0.58
CA HIS A 146 14.83 -29.41 0.77
C HIS A 146 14.32 -28.89 2.13
N ILE A 147 14.87 -29.38 3.24
CA ILE A 147 14.95 -28.52 4.44
C ILE A 147 15.91 -27.38 4.10
N GLU A 148 15.38 -26.44 3.31
CA GLU A 148 15.66 -25.03 3.22
C GLU A 148 14.30 -24.40 2.82
N ASP A 149 13.29 -24.54 3.68
CA ASP A 149 12.09 -23.67 3.70
C ASP A 149 12.45 -22.20 4.02
N THR A 150 13.74 -21.89 3.95
CA THR A 150 14.39 -20.62 4.21
C THR A 150 14.80 -20.04 2.86
N VAL A 151 13.99 -19.10 2.37
CA VAL A 151 14.26 -18.41 1.10
C VAL A 151 15.05 -17.13 1.33
N SER A 152 16.01 -16.86 0.46
CA SER A 152 16.74 -15.60 0.47
C SER A 152 15.92 -14.50 -0.22
N ILE A 153 15.51 -13.50 0.56
CA ILE A 153 14.83 -12.29 0.04
C ILE A 153 15.86 -11.26 -0.41
N ILE A 154 16.88 -11.03 0.41
CA ILE A 154 18.05 -10.22 0.04
C ILE A 154 19.25 -11.14 0.15
N PRO A 155 19.96 -11.42 -0.96
CA PRO A 155 21.13 -12.29 -0.97
C PRO A 155 22.10 -11.93 0.17
N ASP A 156 22.50 -12.97 0.92
CA ASP A 156 23.46 -12.91 2.03
C ASP A 156 23.08 -11.97 3.19
N LYS A 157 21.82 -11.52 3.28
CA LYS A 157 21.40 -10.53 4.29
C LYS A 157 20.07 -10.83 4.97
N LEU A 158 19.06 -11.24 4.20
CA LEU A 158 17.70 -11.42 4.71
C LEU A 158 17.10 -12.70 4.18
N LEU A 159 16.83 -13.60 5.11
CA LEU A 159 16.19 -14.89 4.90
C LEU A 159 14.78 -14.87 5.49
N LEU A 160 13.88 -15.61 4.87
CA LEU A 160 12.50 -15.79 5.29
C LEU A 160 12.20 -17.29 5.39
N SER A 161 11.66 -17.73 6.53
CA SER A 161 11.34 -19.14 6.77
C SER A 161 9.88 -19.35 7.17
N SER A 162 9.20 -20.26 6.46
CA SER A 162 7.84 -20.74 6.75
C SER A 162 7.82 -21.83 7.82
N GLU A 163 8.77 -22.78 7.74
CA GLU A 163 8.92 -23.86 8.72
C GLU A 163 10.24 -23.78 9.47
N PHE A 164 10.16 -24.09 10.76
CA PHE A 164 11.30 -24.09 11.65
C PHE A 164 11.22 -25.29 12.60
N PRO A 165 12.36 -25.95 12.90
CA PRO A 165 12.34 -27.11 13.79
C PRO A 165 11.72 -26.76 15.14
N SER A 166 10.88 -27.65 15.68
CA SER A 166 10.36 -27.54 17.04
C SER A 166 11.37 -27.97 18.10
N ASP A 167 12.38 -28.75 17.67
CA ASP A 167 13.47 -29.23 18.52
C ASP A 167 14.59 -28.18 18.62
N PRO A 168 14.95 -27.71 19.84
CA PRO A 168 15.95 -26.66 20.04
C PRO A 168 17.35 -26.98 19.49
N GLU A 169 17.79 -28.24 19.54
CA GLU A 169 19.12 -28.63 19.06
C GLU A 169 19.15 -28.61 17.52
N LYS A 170 18.09 -29.08 16.86
CA LYS A 170 17.95 -28.99 15.40
C LYS A 170 17.83 -27.55 14.92
N THR A 171 17.07 -26.71 15.64
CA THR A 171 17.01 -25.27 15.41
C THR A 171 18.40 -24.65 15.42
N TRP A 172 19.20 -24.96 16.45
CA TRP A 172 20.54 -24.41 16.58
C TRP A 172 21.47 -24.86 15.45
N SER A 173 21.44 -26.14 15.09
CA SER A 173 22.23 -26.67 13.97
C SER A 173 21.88 -25.94 12.67
N LEU A 174 20.60 -25.80 12.36
CA LEU A 174 20.14 -25.12 11.15
C LEU A 174 20.59 -23.66 11.10
N LEU A 175 20.48 -22.92 12.21
CA LEU A 175 20.92 -21.53 12.28
C LEU A 175 22.43 -21.38 12.03
N MET A 176 23.24 -22.30 12.58
CA MET A 176 24.69 -22.30 12.36
C MET A 176 25.05 -22.67 10.92
N ASP A 177 24.40 -23.67 10.35
CA ASP A 177 24.64 -24.14 8.98
C ASP A 177 24.29 -23.05 7.95
N LEU A 178 23.20 -22.32 8.19
CA LEU A 178 22.79 -21.17 7.38
C LEU A 178 23.64 -19.91 7.65
N GLY A 179 24.49 -19.90 8.67
CA GLY A 179 25.27 -18.73 9.08
C GLY A 179 24.43 -17.58 9.64
N VAL A 180 23.22 -17.87 10.13
CA VAL A 180 22.31 -16.87 10.68
C VAL A 180 22.90 -16.26 11.95
N THR A 181 22.93 -14.94 12.01
CA THR A 181 23.48 -14.18 13.15
C THR A 181 22.39 -13.51 13.98
N HIS A 182 21.23 -13.27 13.37
CA HIS A 182 20.09 -12.58 13.97
C HIS A 182 18.81 -13.34 13.61
N LEU A 183 18.01 -13.66 14.63
CA LEU A 183 16.72 -14.33 14.46
C LEU A 183 15.60 -13.38 14.85
N LEU A 184 14.61 -13.21 13.97
CA LEU A 184 13.35 -12.55 14.25
C LEU A 184 12.25 -13.60 14.22
N SER A 185 11.58 -13.84 15.35
CA SER A 185 10.40 -14.71 15.38
C SER A 185 9.14 -13.94 15.74
N ILE A 186 8.02 -14.29 15.10
CA ILE A 186 6.72 -13.64 15.32
C ILE A 186 5.75 -14.71 15.83
N SER A 187 4.95 -14.40 16.86
CA SER A 187 3.93 -15.33 17.37
C SER A 187 3.04 -15.89 16.25
N PRO A 188 2.46 -17.09 16.40
CA PRO A 188 2.45 -17.95 17.59
C PRO A 188 3.70 -18.82 17.75
N THR A 189 4.76 -18.56 16.99
CA THR A 189 6.03 -19.30 17.15
C THR A 189 6.57 -19.23 18.58
N GLU A 190 6.79 -20.38 19.20
CA GLU A 190 7.54 -20.52 20.45
C GLU A 190 8.87 -21.23 20.15
N ILE A 191 9.98 -20.49 20.05
CA ILE A 191 11.32 -21.07 19.90
C ILE A 191 11.96 -21.13 21.28
N SER A 192 12.13 -22.35 21.81
CA SER A 192 12.84 -22.58 23.06
C SER A 192 14.35 -22.42 22.82
N THR A 193 14.93 -21.29 23.24
CA THR A 193 16.37 -20.99 23.06
C THR A 193 17.24 -21.45 24.24
N THR A 194 16.82 -22.50 24.96
CA THR A 194 17.61 -23.00 26.10
C THR A 194 18.68 -24.00 25.65
N ALA A 195 19.91 -23.48 25.60
CA ALA A 195 21.25 -24.09 25.57
C ALA A 195 22.05 -23.73 24.30
N GLY A 196 22.68 -22.54 24.31
CA GLY A 196 23.56 -22.06 23.23
C GLY A 196 23.13 -20.76 22.52
N SER A 197 22.18 -20.01 23.08
CA SER A 197 21.65 -18.70 22.64
C SER A 197 22.38 -18.06 21.45
N LEU A 198 21.66 -17.96 20.32
CA LEU A 198 21.91 -16.89 19.36
C LEU A 198 21.79 -15.59 20.18
N ALA A 199 22.88 -14.82 20.29
CA ALA A 199 22.90 -13.63 21.14
C ALA A 199 21.85 -12.59 20.72
N ASN A 200 21.44 -12.65 19.44
CA ASN A 200 20.51 -11.71 18.82
C ASN A 200 19.24 -12.44 18.36
N HIS A 201 18.40 -12.87 19.31
CA HIS A 201 17.04 -13.32 19.03
C HIS A 201 16.05 -12.26 19.49
N HIS A 202 15.20 -11.79 18.57
CA HIS A 202 14.10 -10.89 18.86
C HIS A 202 12.77 -11.62 18.61
N HIS A 203 11.95 -11.75 19.65
CA HIS A 203 10.62 -12.33 19.56
C HIS A 203 9.54 -11.26 19.65
N VAL A 204 8.67 -11.20 18.64
CA VAL A 204 7.55 -10.27 18.58
C VAL A 204 6.26 -10.99 18.94
N ASN A 205 5.68 -10.60 20.08
CA ASN A 205 4.42 -11.17 20.54
C ASN A 205 3.22 -10.47 19.89
N ILE A 206 2.44 -11.22 19.09
CA ILE A 206 1.25 -10.71 18.41
C ILE A 206 0.00 -11.34 19.01
N ASP A 207 -0.76 -10.56 19.78
CA ASP A 207 -2.04 -10.99 20.36
C ASP A 207 -3.05 -11.29 19.25
N SER A 208 -3.49 -12.55 19.15
CA SER A 208 -4.45 -13.01 18.14
C SER A 208 -5.83 -12.35 18.26
N ARG A 209 -6.13 -11.72 19.41
CA ARG A 209 -7.37 -10.97 19.64
C ARG A 209 -7.32 -9.55 19.11
N SER A 210 -6.13 -9.05 18.74
CA SER A 210 -5.94 -7.70 18.20
C SER A 210 -5.51 -7.77 16.73
N PRO A 211 -6.41 -7.47 15.78
CA PRO A 211 -6.09 -7.56 14.35
C PRO A 211 -4.98 -6.59 13.92
N ASP A 212 -4.79 -5.50 14.67
CA ASP A 212 -3.83 -4.43 14.34
C ASP A 212 -2.47 -4.61 15.02
N ALA A 213 -2.32 -5.61 15.90
CA ALA A 213 -1.10 -5.80 16.69
C ALA A 213 0.16 -5.99 15.83
N LEU A 214 0.04 -6.70 14.70
CA LEU A 214 1.16 -6.86 13.77
C LEU A 214 1.57 -5.51 13.15
N LEU A 215 0.59 -4.74 12.65
CA LEU A 215 0.84 -3.43 12.05
C LEU A 215 1.57 -2.48 13.00
N LEU A 216 1.18 -2.50 14.28
CA LEU A 216 1.81 -1.68 15.32
C LEU A 216 3.25 -2.12 15.65
N ALA A 217 3.59 -3.39 15.46
CA ALA A 217 4.93 -3.93 15.69
C ALA A 217 5.88 -3.76 14.49
N LEU A 218 5.37 -3.48 13.28
CA LEU A 218 6.18 -3.37 12.06
C LEU A 218 7.33 -2.35 12.16
N PRO A 219 7.18 -1.15 12.75
CA PRO A 219 8.29 -0.21 12.86
C PRO A 219 9.49 -0.79 13.62
N ASP A 220 9.25 -1.45 14.75
CA ASP A 220 10.30 -2.05 15.58
C ASP A 220 10.94 -3.26 14.89
N ILE A 221 10.11 -4.06 14.20
CA ILE A 221 10.58 -5.14 13.32
C ILE A 221 11.53 -4.60 12.25
N CYS A 222 11.15 -3.53 11.54
CA CYS A 222 11.96 -2.94 10.49
C CYS A 222 13.29 -2.42 11.06
N THR A 223 13.27 -1.77 12.22
CA THR A 223 14.48 -1.30 12.90
C THR A 223 15.41 -2.45 13.26
N TYR A 224 14.88 -3.54 13.82
CA TYR A 224 15.68 -4.72 14.15
C TYR A 224 16.38 -5.32 12.93
N ILE A 225 15.64 -5.50 11.83
CA ILE A 225 16.20 -6.06 10.58
C ILE A 225 17.27 -5.11 10.00
N ASP A 226 16.99 -3.80 9.97
CA ASP A 226 17.90 -2.79 9.43
C ASP A 226 19.21 -2.68 10.22
N ASP A 227 19.14 -2.64 11.55
CA ASP A 227 20.31 -2.58 12.43
C ASP A 227 21.17 -3.83 12.32
N ALA A 228 20.54 -5.01 12.27
CA ALA A 228 21.24 -6.27 12.07
C ALA A 228 21.99 -6.30 10.73
N ILE A 229 21.34 -5.92 9.62
CA ILE A 229 21.97 -5.88 8.29
C ILE A 229 23.10 -4.84 8.24
N LYS A 230 22.91 -3.66 8.85
CA LYS A 230 23.95 -2.61 8.92
C LYS A 230 25.17 -3.05 9.73
N SER A 231 24.98 -3.93 10.71
CA SER A 231 26.08 -4.54 11.48
C SER A 231 26.81 -5.66 10.72
N GLY A 232 26.38 -6.00 9.50
CA GLY A 232 26.93 -7.09 8.71
C GLY A 232 26.33 -8.46 9.05
N GLY A 233 25.22 -8.49 9.77
CA GLY A 233 24.53 -9.72 10.15
C GLY A 233 23.61 -10.28 9.06
N LEU A 234 23.52 -11.61 9.02
CA LEU A 234 22.47 -12.35 8.32
C LEU A 234 21.24 -12.52 9.22
N VAL A 235 20.09 -12.04 8.76
CA VAL A 235 18.82 -12.06 9.49
C VAL A 235 17.91 -13.16 8.95
N LEU A 236 17.36 -13.99 9.84
CA LEU A 236 16.26 -14.92 9.52
C LEU A 236 14.96 -14.41 10.14
N VAL A 237 13.93 -14.23 9.32
CA VAL A 237 12.57 -13.91 9.76
C VAL A 237 11.71 -15.17 9.70
N HIS A 238 11.08 -15.52 10.81
CA HIS A 238 10.25 -16.73 10.90
C HIS A 238 8.93 -16.50 11.65
N SER A 239 7.87 -17.15 11.17
CA SER A 239 6.54 -17.20 11.79
C SER A 239 5.82 -18.47 11.36
N MET A 240 5.17 -19.16 12.30
CA MET A 240 4.23 -20.26 12.00
C MET A 240 3.07 -19.85 11.09
N ILE A 241 2.79 -18.54 11.00
CA ILE A 241 1.85 -17.97 10.05
C ILE A 241 2.68 -17.23 8.98
N GLU A 242 2.83 -17.86 7.81
CA GLU A 242 3.65 -17.35 6.69
C GLU A 242 3.36 -15.89 6.36
N SER A 243 2.07 -15.52 6.28
CA SER A 243 1.67 -14.13 5.99
C SER A 243 2.21 -13.10 6.96
N ARG A 244 2.45 -13.42 8.24
CA ARG A 244 3.05 -12.47 9.21
C ARG A 244 4.52 -12.20 8.91
N ALA A 245 5.27 -13.25 8.58
CA ALA A 245 6.68 -13.11 8.22
C ALA A 245 6.82 -12.39 6.86
N CYS A 246 5.98 -12.71 5.88
CA CYS A 246 5.90 -11.97 4.63
C CYS A 246 5.55 -10.48 4.86
N THR A 247 4.61 -10.16 5.76
CA THR A 247 4.26 -8.75 6.06
C THR A 247 5.44 -8.01 6.69
N ALA A 248 6.13 -8.64 7.65
CA ALA A 248 7.33 -8.09 8.27
C ALA A 248 8.44 -7.79 7.25
N VAL A 249 8.73 -8.74 6.36
CA VAL A 249 9.72 -8.58 5.30
C VAL A 249 9.31 -7.49 4.32
N CYS A 250 8.06 -7.49 3.83
CA CYS A 250 7.57 -6.43 2.95
C CYS A 250 7.68 -5.04 3.59
N ALA A 251 7.27 -4.90 4.85
CA ALA A 251 7.38 -3.65 5.58
C ALA A 251 8.83 -3.16 5.67
N TYR A 252 9.78 -4.07 5.90
CA TYR A 252 11.21 -3.74 5.88
C TYR A 252 11.67 -3.29 4.48
N LEU A 253 11.31 -4.01 3.41
CA LEU A 253 11.66 -3.63 2.04
C LEU A 253 11.12 -2.24 1.67
N MET A 254 9.89 -1.93 2.08
CA MET A 254 9.27 -0.62 1.89
C MET A 254 10.00 0.47 2.69
N SER A 255 10.38 0.18 3.93
CA SER A 255 11.03 1.15 4.82
C SER A 255 12.50 1.42 4.48
N ALA A 256 13.28 0.37 4.19
CA ALA A 256 14.74 0.47 4.03
C ALA A 256 15.16 0.68 2.58
N SER A 257 14.41 0.11 1.63
CA SER A 257 14.75 0.11 0.20
C SER A 257 13.78 0.96 -0.64
N HIS A 258 12.89 1.72 0.00
CA HIS A 258 11.88 2.59 -0.63
C HIS A 258 11.02 1.89 -1.70
N HIS A 259 10.79 0.58 -1.55
CA HIS A 259 9.93 -0.18 -2.46
C HIS A 259 8.48 0.25 -2.26
N THR A 260 7.73 0.30 -3.35
CA THR A 260 6.27 0.37 -3.30
C THR A 260 5.68 -0.92 -2.74
N THR A 261 4.43 -0.87 -2.28
CA THR A 261 3.68 -2.07 -1.88
C THR A 261 3.70 -3.16 -2.96
N ALA A 262 3.57 -2.77 -4.24
CA ALA A 262 3.60 -3.70 -5.38
C ALA A 262 5.00 -4.31 -5.61
N GLU A 263 6.07 -3.52 -5.48
CA GLU A 263 7.45 -4.02 -5.63
C GLU A 263 7.86 -4.94 -4.48
N ALA A 264 7.53 -4.56 -3.24
CA ALA A 264 7.77 -5.41 -2.07
C ALA A 264 7.01 -6.74 -2.19
N PHE A 265 5.76 -6.70 -2.62
CA PHE A 265 4.99 -7.92 -2.91
C PHE A 265 5.62 -8.73 -4.05
N SER A 266 6.05 -8.09 -5.14
CA SER A 266 6.74 -8.78 -6.24
C SER A 266 8.01 -9.50 -5.79
N ALA A 267 8.78 -8.91 -4.87
CA ALA A 267 9.96 -9.56 -4.28
C ALA A 267 9.57 -10.83 -3.50
N ILE A 268 8.50 -10.77 -2.70
CA ILE A 268 7.96 -11.96 -2.02
C ILE A 268 7.44 -12.98 -3.03
N SER A 269 6.66 -12.59 -4.04
CA SER A 269 6.13 -13.52 -5.04
C SER A 269 7.22 -14.18 -5.88
N GLN A 270 8.37 -13.54 -6.07
CA GLN A 270 9.51 -14.16 -6.74
C GLN A 270 10.19 -15.20 -5.83
N ALA A 271 10.34 -14.91 -4.55
CA ALA A 271 10.94 -15.81 -3.57
C ALA A 271 10.01 -16.97 -3.16
N LEU A 272 8.70 -16.70 -3.10
CA LEU A 272 7.62 -17.62 -2.75
C LEU A 272 6.54 -17.58 -3.85
N PRO A 273 6.73 -18.25 -5.00
CA PRO A 273 5.79 -18.22 -6.13
C PRO A 273 4.38 -18.73 -5.81
N LEU A 274 4.22 -19.48 -4.72
CA LEU A 274 2.94 -20.01 -4.25
C LEU A 274 2.28 -19.13 -3.19
N PHE A 275 2.98 -18.12 -2.66
CA PHE A 275 2.43 -17.20 -1.67
C PHE A 275 1.25 -16.42 -2.25
N ASN A 276 0.06 -16.64 -1.69
CA ASN A 276 -1.15 -15.96 -2.11
C ASN A 276 -1.52 -14.86 -1.09
N PRO A 277 -1.39 -13.58 -1.43
CA PRO A 277 -1.66 -12.50 -0.49
C PRO A 277 -3.16 -12.44 -0.17
N THR A 278 -3.50 -12.44 1.11
CA THR A 278 -4.86 -12.14 1.54
C THR A 278 -5.16 -10.64 1.40
N ARG A 279 -6.44 -10.25 1.36
CA ARG A 279 -6.80 -8.82 1.43
C ARG A 279 -6.25 -8.14 2.68
N SER A 280 -6.23 -8.86 3.81
CA SER A 280 -5.68 -8.34 5.07
C SER A 280 -4.16 -8.11 4.98
N PHE A 281 -3.43 -8.98 4.28
CA PHE A 281 -2.01 -8.81 4.02
C PHE A 281 -1.74 -7.53 3.23
N ILE A 282 -2.39 -7.36 2.06
CA ILE A 282 -2.23 -6.17 1.22
C ILE A 282 -2.58 -4.92 2.02
N ARG A 283 -3.68 -5.00 2.77
CA ARG A 283 -4.15 -3.89 3.58
C ARG A 283 -3.16 -3.44 4.65
N ASN A 284 -2.51 -4.38 5.33
CA ASN A 284 -1.50 -4.01 6.32
C ASN A 284 -0.34 -3.24 5.69
N LEU A 285 0.06 -3.60 4.46
CA LEU A 285 1.12 -2.89 3.73
C LEU A 285 0.66 -1.49 3.29
N GLU A 286 -0.56 -1.36 2.77
CA GLU A 286 -1.14 -0.04 2.43
C GLU A 286 -1.18 0.88 3.65
N LEU A 287 -1.69 0.39 4.80
CA LEU A 287 -1.73 1.17 6.03
C LEU A 287 -0.32 1.53 6.52
N PHE A 288 0.65 0.63 6.36
CA PHE A 288 2.03 0.90 6.72
C PHE A 288 2.65 2.00 5.83
N GLU A 289 2.36 1.99 4.52
CA GLU A 289 2.78 3.02 3.56
C GLU A 289 2.20 4.39 3.95
N GLU A 290 0.90 4.45 4.28
CA GLU A 290 0.22 5.69 4.70
C GLU A 290 0.74 6.22 6.04
N CYS A 291 1.03 5.33 6.99
CA CYS A 291 1.67 5.71 8.26
C CYS A 291 3.10 6.24 8.03
N GLY A 292 3.84 5.64 7.08
CA GLY A 292 5.13 6.13 6.63
C GLY A 292 5.04 7.54 6.03
N CYS A 293 4.00 7.78 5.22
CA CYS A 293 3.73 9.08 4.61
C CYS A 293 3.61 10.21 5.63
N LEU A 294 2.78 10.00 6.66
CA LEU A 294 2.63 10.98 7.76
C LEU A 294 3.94 11.20 8.52
N ARG A 295 4.70 10.13 8.80
CA ARG A 295 5.98 10.21 9.50
C ARG A 295 6.99 11.04 8.72
N ASN A 296 7.10 10.80 7.42
CA ASN A 296 8.02 11.53 6.54
C ASN A 296 7.64 13.01 6.43
N LEU A 297 6.35 13.31 6.29
CA LEU A 297 5.86 14.71 6.30
C LEU A 297 6.15 15.39 7.64
N ALA A 298 5.90 14.72 8.78
CA ALA A 298 6.17 15.28 10.10
C ALA A 298 7.67 15.50 10.37
N ALA A 299 8.52 14.62 9.84
CA ALA A 299 9.98 14.73 9.94
C ALA A 299 10.58 15.75 8.95
N TYR A 300 9.88 16.07 7.86
CA TYR A 300 10.39 16.94 6.82
C TYR A 300 10.70 18.35 7.35
N ARG A 301 11.87 18.87 6.95
CA ARG A 301 12.28 20.25 7.18
C ARG A 301 12.71 20.84 5.85
N ALA A 302 12.05 21.92 5.43
CA ALA A 302 12.43 22.63 4.22
C ALA A 302 13.89 23.11 4.31
N PRO A 303 14.65 23.11 3.19
CA PRO A 303 15.99 23.66 3.16
C PRO A 303 16.03 25.09 3.70
N LYS A 304 17.14 25.46 4.35
CA LYS A 304 17.28 26.80 4.95
C LYS A 304 17.10 27.87 3.89
N GLN A 305 16.05 28.67 4.06
CA GLN A 305 15.71 29.74 3.14
C GLN A 305 16.79 30.83 3.15
N THR A 306 17.41 31.09 2.00
CA THR A 306 18.51 32.07 1.87
C THR A 306 18.03 33.47 1.48
N MET A 307 16.81 33.57 0.94
CA MET A 307 16.19 34.81 0.48
C MET A 307 15.04 35.23 1.40
N ALA A 308 14.97 36.52 1.74
CA ALA A 308 13.78 37.11 2.36
C ALA A 308 12.75 37.49 1.28
N PHE A 309 11.46 37.42 1.64
CA PHE A 309 10.36 37.71 0.73
C PHE A 309 9.50 38.87 1.21
N PRO A 310 9.02 39.73 0.31
CA PRO A 310 8.12 40.81 0.70
C PRO A 310 6.78 40.21 1.13
N ARG A 311 6.34 40.55 2.36
CA ARG A 311 5.07 40.04 2.92
C ARG A 311 3.88 40.37 2.01
N SER A 312 3.86 41.56 1.41
CA SER A 312 2.83 41.99 0.45
C SER A 312 2.73 41.14 -0.83
N ARG A 313 3.75 40.33 -1.13
CA ARG A 313 3.77 39.37 -2.24
C ARG A 313 3.94 37.93 -1.77
N SER A 314 3.71 37.67 -0.49
CA SER A 314 3.73 36.33 0.08
C SER A 314 2.30 35.85 0.30
N ALA A 315 2.11 34.55 0.12
CA ALA A 315 0.85 33.86 0.30
C ALA A 315 1.11 32.48 0.90
N ALA A 316 0.08 31.89 1.50
CA ALA A 316 0.14 30.56 2.07
C ALA A 316 -1.09 29.75 1.65
N VAL A 317 -0.89 28.47 1.38
CA VAL A 317 -1.98 27.52 1.11
C VAL A 317 -1.90 26.36 2.07
N LEU A 318 -3.05 25.84 2.47
CA LEU A 318 -3.15 24.73 3.38
C LEU A 318 -3.32 23.43 2.60
N VAL A 319 -2.32 22.54 2.67
CA VAL A 319 -2.44 21.15 2.25
C VAL A 319 -3.02 20.37 3.41
N ALA A 320 -4.34 20.38 3.52
CA ALA A 320 -5.06 19.72 4.60
C ALA A 320 -5.29 18.25 4.27
N LEU A 321 -4.53 17.38 4.92
CA LEU A 321 -4.65 15.93 4.79
C LEU A 321 -5.67 15.39 5.80
N PHE A 322 -6.36 14.31 5.44
CA PHE A 322 -7.22 13.58 6.37
C PHE A 322 -7.24 12.09 6.03
N VAL A 323 -7.56 11.28 7.03
CA VAL A 323 -7.59 9.83 6.90
C VAL A 323 -8.98 9.40 6.41
N GLY A 324 -9.02 8.67 5.29
CA GLY A 324 -10.24 8.09 4.75
C GLY A 324 -10.79 6.96 5.61
N ARG A 325 -11.98 6.45 5.28
CA ARG A 325 -12.58 5.30 5.98
C ARG A 325 -11.72 4.04 5.91
N GLN A 326 -10.88 3.98 4.89
CA GLN A 326 -9.97 2.91 4.62
C GLN A 326 -8.53 3.29 5.04
N GLY A 327 -8.30 4.26 5.93
CA GLY A 327 -6.94 4.60 6.35
C GLY A 327 -6.09 5.32 5.30
N ASP A 328 -6.50 5.31 4.03
CA ASP A 328 -5.82 6.01 2.94
C ASP A 328 -5.81 7.53 3.16
N LEU A 329 -4.74 8.21 2.73
CA LEU A 329 -4.61 9.65 2.91
C LEU A 329 -5.22 10.43 1.75
N TYR A 330 -6.11 11.35 2.11
CA TYR A 330 -6.74 12.27 1.17
C TYR A 330 -6.29 13.71 1.42
N VAL A 331 -6.21 14.49 0.35
CA VAL A 331 -6.08 15.95 0.44
C VAL A 331 -7.43 16.62 0.21
N LEU A 332 -7.74 17.63 1.02
CA LEU A 332 -8.91 18.49 0.86
C LEU A 332 -8.64 19.54 -0.24
N LEU A 333 -9.57 19.65 -1.18
CA LEU A 333 -9.53 20.59 -2.29
C LEU A 333 -10.82 21.39 -2.37
N SER A 334 -10.72 22.62 -2.85
CA SER A 334 -11.86 23.49 -3.10
C SER A 334 -12.03 23.76 -4.59
N ARG A 335 -13.29 23.90 -5.02
CA ARG A 335 -13.62 24.55 -6.28
C ARG A 335 -13.88 26.02 -5.97
N ARG A 336 -13.07 26.91 -6.54
CA ARG A 336 -13.24 28.37 -6.39
C ARG A 336 -14.59 28.82 -6.93
N SER A 337 -15.19 29.83 -6.31
CA SER A 337 -16.42 30.44 -6.80
C SER A 337 -16.26 30.93 -8.25
N SER A 338 -17.33 30.81 -9.04
CA SER A 338 -17.36 31.27 -10.42
C SER A 338 -17.40 32.80 -10.55
N THR A 339 -17.71 33.52 -9.46
CA THR A 339 -17.82 34.98 -9.43
C THR A 339 -16.49 35.70 -9.19
N LEU A 340 -15.42 34.94 -8.91
CA LEU A 340 -14.10 35.49 -8.63
C LEU A 340 -13.44 36.10 -9.87
N ARG A 341 -12.71 37.21 -9.68
CA ARG A 341 -12.01 37.91 -10.78
C ARG A 341 -10.85 37.13 -11.40
N THR A 342 -10.28 36.18 -10.67
CA THR A 342 -9.13 35.39 -11.11
C THR A 342 -9.30 33.95 -10.68
N TYR A 343 -8.94 33.00 -11.57
CA TYR A 343 -9.01 31.57 -11.33
C TYR A 343 -10.44 31.07 -10.98
N ALA A 344 -11.46 31.70 -11.56
CA ALA A 344 -12.86 31.36 -11.31
C ALA A 344 -13.16 29.88 -11.67
N GLY A 345 -13.76 29.15 -10.72
CA GLY A 345 -14.08 27.74 -10.90
C GLY A 345 -12.88 26.78 -10.90
N ASP A 346 -11.66 27.27 -10.68
CA ASP A 346 -10.46 26.42 -10.63
C ASP A 346 -10.43 25.57 -9.35
N THR A 347 -9.77 24.42 -9.46
CA THR A 347 -9.45 23.56 -8.32
C THR A 347 -8.23 24.10 -7.59
N SER A 348 -8.37 24.38 -6.30
CA SER A 348 -7.34 24.97 -5.48
C SER A 348 -7.23 24.33 -4.10
N LEU A 349 -6.09 24.56 -3.46
CA LEU A 349 -5.93 24.42 -2.01
C LEU A 349 -6.50 25.67 -1.33
N PRO A 350 -7.11 25.56 -0.15
CA PRO A 350 -7.52 26.72 0.63
C PRO A 350 -6.32 27.62 0.95
N GLY A 351 -6.46 28.93 0.80
CA GLY A 351 -5.34 29.83 1.05
C GLY A 351 -5.38 31.16 0.33
N GLY A 352 -4.51 32.06 0.77
CA GLY A 352 -4.50 33.44 0.31
C GLY A 352 -3.25 34.20 0.74
N LYS A 353 -3.34 35.53 0.68
CA LYS A 353 -2.19 36.42 0.90
C LYS A 353 -1.90 36.55 2.39
N VAL A 354 -0.63 36.83 2.70
CA VAL A 354 -0.22 37.17 4.07
C VAL A 354 -0.87 38.49 4.47
N ASP A 355 -1.59 38.48 5.59
CA ASP A 355 -2.13 39.66 6.23
C ASP A 355 -1.06 40.30 7.15
N PRO A 356 -1.06 41.64 7.36
CA PRO A 356 -0.20 42.29 8.35
C PRO A 356 -0.28 41.70 9.77
N GLU A 357 -1.46 41.23 10.19
CA GLU A 357 -1.69 40.65 11.53
C GLU A 357 -1.19 39.21 11.67
N ASP A 358 -0.93 38.52 10.56
CA ASP A 358 -0.44 37.14 10.58
C ASP A 358 0.95 37.06 11.21
N ARG A 359 1.12 36.18 12.20
CA ARG A 359 2.41 36.04 12.90
C ARG A 359 3.39 35.12 12.19
N SER A 360 2.86 34.23 11.35
CA SER A 360 3.62 33.23 10.60
C SER A 360 2.86 32.82 9.33
N ILE A 361 3.57 32.14 8.42
CA ILE A 361 2.97 31.55 7.21
C ILE A 361 1.94 30.47 7.56
N GLU A 362 2.14 29.73 8.65
CA GLU A 362 1.15 28.78 9.18
C GLU A 362 -0.12 29.52 9.60
N ASP A 363 0.01 30.65 10.31
CA ASP A 363 -1.14 31.43 10.75
C ASP A 363 -1.93 32.00 9.56
N THR A 364 -1.25 32.44 8.50
CA THR A 364 -1.88 32.83 7.23
C THR A 364 -2.70 31.67 6.64
N ALA A 365 -2.08 30.50 6.45
CA ALA A 365 -2.78 29.35 5.86
C ALA A 365 -3.99 28.90 6.69
N ARG A 366 -3.87 28.93 8.02
CA ARG A 366 -4.96 28.59 8.95
C ARG A 366 -6.08 29.62 8.96
N ARG A 367 -5.75 30.92 8.88
CA ARG A 367 -6.76 32.00 8.80
C ARG A 367 -7.57 31.84 7.51
N GLU A 368 -6.89 31.74 6.38
CA GLU A 368 -7.52 31.59 5.07
C GLU A 368 -8.38 30.32 4.99
N ALA A 369 -7.88 29.17 5.47
CA ALA A 369 -8.69 27.94 5.50
C ALA A 369 -9.89 28.04 6.47
N PHE A 370 -9.80 28.81 7.55
CA PHE A 370 -10.94 29.07 8.42
C PHE A 370 -11.98 29.96 7.72
N GLU A 371 -11.53 31.01 7.04
CA GLU A 371 -12.39 31.97 6.32
C GLU A 371 -13.08 31.32 5.10
N GLU A 372 -12.33 30.59 4.27
CA GLU A 372 -12.84 30.01 3.02
C GLU A 372 -13.70 28.76 3.26
N VAL A 373 -13.27 27.87 4.17
CA VAL A 373 -13.83 26.52 4.31
C VAL A 373 -14.22 26.14 5.75
N GLY A 374 -14.09 27.06 6.71
CA GLY A 374 -14.48 26.82 8.09
C GLY A 374 -13.59 25.83 8.84
N LEU A 375 -12.38 25.58 8.36
CA LEU A 375 -11.46 24.63 9.01
C LEU A 375 -10.97 25.22 10.35
N PRO A 376 -11.10 24.53 11.50
CA PRO A 376 -10.69 25.05 12.79
C PRO A 376 -9.21 25.43 12.83
N ARG A 377 -8.92 26.58 13.44
CA ARG A 377 -7.55 27.04 13.71
C ARG A 377 -6.89 26.29 14.88
N ASP A 378 -7.63 25.43 15.56
CA ASP A 378 -7.18 24.61 16.68
C ASP A 378 -6.07 23.64 16.24
N ARG A 379 -4.89 23.82 16.79
CA ARG A 379 -3.69 23.05 16.46
C ARG A 379 -3.72 21.62 17.02
N THR A 380 -4.58 21.31 18.00
CA THR A 380 -4.73 19.92 18.47
C THR A 380 -5.63 19.11 17.54
N LYS A 381 -6.63 19.77 16.94
CA LYS A 381 -7.55 19.15 15.96
C LYS A 381 -6.95 19.08 14.56
N VAL A 382 -6.13 20.05 14.21
CA VAL A 382 -5.49 20.18 12.91
C VAL A 382 -3.98 20.42 13.09
N PRO A 383 -3.22 19.44 13.62
CA PRO A 383 -1.78 19.59 13.84
C PRO A 383 -1.00 19.87 12.56
N LEU A 384 0.05 20.69 12.69
CA LEU A 384 1.03 20.93 11.65
C LEU A 384 1.90 19.68 11.46
N LEU A 385 2.04 19.22 10.21
CA LEU A 385 3.04 18.22 9.84
C LEU A 385 4.34 18.90 9.44
N CYS A 386 4.29 19.78 8.44
CA CYS A 386 5.44 20.55 7.98
C CYS A 386 5.05 21.76 7.14
N ILE A 387 6.05 22.59 6.82
CA ILE A 387 5.96 23.70 5.85
C ILE A 387 6.92 23.36 4.71
N LEU A 388 6.42 23.39 3.47
CA LEU A 388 7.21 23.10 2.28
C LEU A 388 7.96 24.33 1.79
N GLU A 389 8.89 24.12 0.86
CA GLU A 389 9.55 25.21 0.15
C GLU A 389 8.55 26.09 -0.62
N PRO A 390 8.83 27.39 -0.78
CA PRO A 390 7.97 28.32 -1.49
C PRO A 390 7.96 28.07 -3.00
N PHE A 391 6.82 28.34 -3.63
CA PHE A 391 6.63 28.27 -5.08
C PHE A 391 6.25 29.64 -5.66
N LEU A 392 6.71 29.92 -6.87
CA LEU A 392 6.37 31.15 -7.58
C LEU A 392 5.04 31.02 -8.34
N ALA A 393 4.09 31.89 -8.01
CA ALA A 393 2.74 31.97 -8.57
C ALA A 393 2.51 33.35 -9.21
N ALA A 394 2.89 33.55 -10.48
CA ALA A 394 2.74 34.83 -11.20
C ALA A 394 3.26 36.07 -10.43
N GLU A 395 2.46 36.68 -9.55
CA GLU A 395 2.83 37.83 -8.72
C GLU A 395 2.97 37.54 -7.23
N LEU A 396 2.87 36.27 -6.82
CA LEU A 396 2.96 35.84 -5.42
C LEU A 396 4.02 34.74 -5.25
N ILE A 397 4.57 34.68 -4.04
CA ILE A 397 5.37 33.57 -3.53
C ILE A 397 4.47 32.81 -2.56
N VAL A 398 4.06 31.61 -2.94
CA VAL A 398 3.08 30.80 -2.22
C VAL A 398 3.80 29.70 -1.47
N THR A 399 3.58 29.60 -0.16
CA THR A 399 4.21 28.58 0.70
C THR A 399 3.16 27.56 1.13
N PRO A 400 3.31 26.27 0.77
CA PRO A 400 2.41 25.21 1.23
C PRO A 400 2.65 24.87 2.71
N VAL A 401 1.57 24.81 3.47
CA VAL A 401 1.54 24.41 4.88
C VAL A 401 0.76 23.10 4.97
N VAL A 402 1.42 22.02 5.38
CA VAL A 402 0.83 20.68 5.42
C VAL A 402 0.34 20.38 6.83
N VAL A 403 -0.95 20.05 6.96
CA VAL A 403 -1.59 19.72 8.23
C VAL A 403 -2.34 18.40 8.13
N LEU A 404 -2.59 17.76 9.29
CA LEU A 404 -3.44 16.59 9.38
C LEU A 404 -4.72 16.93 10.14
N ILE A 405 -5.88 16.70 9.55
CA ILE A 405 -7.18 16.82 10.20
C ILE A 405 -7.42 15.55 11.01
N LEU A 406 -7.45 15.68 12.34
CA LEU A 406 -7.75 14.59 13.27
C LEU A 406 -9.20 14.59 13.76
N ASP A 407 -9.94 15.70 13.59
CA ASP A 407 -11.32 15.81 14.05
C ASP A 407 -12.31 15.24 13.01
N ASN A 408 -12.77 14.02 13.24
CA ASN A 408 -13.72 13.30 12.40
C ASN A 408 -15.15 13.89 12.45
N THR A 409 -15.42 14.83 13.37
CA THR A 409 -16.73 15.48 13.53
C THR A 409 -16.83 16.80 12.78
N LEU A 410 -15.73 17.23 12.17
CA LEU A 410 -15.60 18.52 11.49
C LEU A 410 -16.60 18.60 10.33
N ARG A 411 -17.41 19.67 10.35
CA ARG A 411 -18.31 20.05 9.27
C ARG A 411 -17.83 21.36 8.67
N PRO A 412 -17.19 21.34 7.48
CA PRO A 412 -16.73 22.56 6.84
C PRO A 412 -17.89 23.53 6.60
N ILE A 413 -17.65 24.82 6.84
CA ILE A 413 -18.60 25.90 6.58
C ILE A 413 -18.00 26.74 5.46
N LEU A 414 -18.61 26.70 4.28
CA LEU A 414 -18.04 27.34 3.09
C LEU A 414 -18.43 28.82 3.04
N ASN A 415 -17.46 29.67 2.75
CA ASN A 415 -17.74 31.02 2.28
C ASN A 415 -18.11 30.94 0.78
N GLY A 416 -19.41 31.04 0.47
CA GLY A 416 -19.92 30.90 -0.90
C GLY A 416 -19.39 31.94 -1.90
N ASP A 417 -18.89 33.08 -1.41
CA ASP A 417 -18.28 34.11 -2.27
C ASP A 417 -16.92 33.68 -2.83
N GLU A 418 -16.21 32.79 -2.11
CA GLU A 418 -14.86 32.33 -2.47
C GLU A 418 -14.82 30.86 -2.89
N VAL A 419 -15.65 30.02 -2.28
CA VAL A 419 -15.66 28.56 -2.47
C VAL A 419 -17.05 28.09 -2.86
N ALA A 420 -17.16 27.49 -4.05
CA ALA A 420 -18.40 26.88 -4.53
C ALA A 420 -18.65 25.49 -3.93
N SER A 421 -17.60 24.68 -3.78
CA SER A 421 -17.71 23.33 -3.21
C SER A 421 -16.37 22.81 -2.69
N LEU A 422 -16.45 21.81 -1.81
CA LEU A 422 -15.31 21.01 -1.37
C LEU A 422 -15.36 19.60 -1.95
N PHE A 423 -14.19 19.03 -2.17
CA PHE A 423 -14.01 17.62 -2.47
C PHE A 423 -12.63 17.17 -2.00
N SER A 424 -12.36 15.88 -2.15
CA SER A 424 -11.06 15.32 -1.80
C SER A 424 -10.53 14.43 -2.91
N HIS A 425 -9.22 14.22 -2.88
CA HIS A 425 -8.51 13.34 -3.80
C HIS A 425 -7.43 12.56 -3.03
N PRO A 426 -7.15 11.28 -3.34
CA PRO A 426 -6.07 10.54 -2.69
C PRO A 426 -4.72 11.27 -2.88
N LEU A 427 -3.90 11.37 -1.85
CA LEU A 427 -2.60 12.04 -1.98
C LEU A 427 -1.64 11.23 -2.86
N VAL A 428 -1.64 9.90 -2.71
CA VAL A 428 -0.77 8.99 -3.48
C VAL A 428 -0.98 9.09 -4.99
N SER A 429 -2.17 9.50 -5.44
CA SER A 429 -2.51 9.54 -6.86
C SER A 429 -1.83 10.68 -7.63
N PHE A 430 -1.14 11.59 -6.94
CA PHE A 430 -0.28 12.60 -7.55
C PHE A 430 1.13 12.07 -7.86
N LEU A 431 1.40 10.78 -7.60
CA LEU A 431 2.63 10.09 -7.98
C LEU A 431 2.45 9.14 -9.17
N SER A 432 1.22 8.95 -9.66
CA SER A 432 0.95 8.03 -10.76
C SER A 432 0.22 8.69 -11.93
N SER A 433 0.52 8.18 -13.13
CA SER A 433 -0.22 8.51 -14.34
C SER A 433 -1.56 7.76 -14.45
N ASN A 434 -1.76 6.74 -13.61
CA ASN A 434 -2.98 5.95 -13.55
C ASN A 434 -3.97 6.52 -12.54
N PRO A 435 -5.28 6.47 -12.84
CA PRO A 435 -6.32 6.92 -11.92
C PRO A 435 -6.37 6.07 -10.64
N PRO A 436 -6.70 6.66 -9.48
CA PRO A 436 -6.79 5.93 -8.21
C PRO A 436 -8.13 5.20 -8.01
N PHE A 437 -9.04 5.26 -8.97
CA PHE A 437 -10.35 4.63 -8.89
C PHE A 437 -10.41 3.42 -9.84
N PRO A 438 -11.12 2.34 -9.47
CA PRO A 438 -11.31 1.23 -10.40
C PRO A 438 -12.09 1.71 -11.63
N HIS A 439 -11.50 1.54 -12.80
CA HIS A 439 -12.13 1.85 -14.09
C HIS A 439 -12.17 0.60 -14.95
N GLU A 440 -13.22 0.45 -15.76
CA GLU A 440 -13.18 -0.49 -16.88
C GLU A 440 -12.14 0.01 -17.90
N PRO A 441 -11.16 -0.83 -18.31
CA PRO A 441 -9.99 -0.41 -19.09
C PRO A 441 -10.28 0.42 -20.35
N ASP A 442 -11.47 0.29 -20.91
CA ASP A 442 -11.86 0.88 -22.21
C ASP A 442 -12.76 2.12 -22.11
N THR A 443 -13.01 2.66 -20.90
CA THR A 443 -14.04 3.71 -20.71
C THR A 443 -13.51 5.14 -20.56
N LEU A 444 -12.20 5.36 -20.41
CA LEU A 444 -11.62 6.70 -20.28
C LEU A 444 -11.19 7.26 -21.63
N GLU A 445 -12.03 8.10 -22.24
CA GLU A 445 -11.69 8.88 -23.44
C GLU A 445 -10.52 9.86 -23.21
N VAL A 446 -10.23 10.19 -21.93
CA VAL A 446 -9.23 11.17 -21.53
C VAL A 446 -8.29 10.56 -20.48
N PRO A 447 -6.96 10.62 -20.64
CA PRO A 447 -6.03 10.08 -19.66
C PRO A 447 -6.08 10.89 -18.36
N TYR A 448 -5.97 10.16 -17.24
CA TYR A 448 -6.02 10.72 -15.88
C TYR A 448 -4.95 11.80 -15.65
N HIS A 449 -3.71 11.51 -16.04
CA HIS A 449 -2.59 12.45 -15.94
C HIS A 449 -2.17 12.92 -17.33
N LYS A 450 -1.94 14.23 -17.47
CA LYS A 450 -1.26 14.83 -18.62
C LYS A 450 -0.21 15.80 -18.14
N SER A 451 0.90 15.88 -18.88
CA SER A 451 1.90 16.92 -18.69
C SER A 451 2.27 17.57 -20.02
N PHE A 452 2.56 18.86 -19.99
CA PHE A 452 3.06 19.58 -21.15
C PHE A 452 4.04 20.67 -20.74
N ASP A 453 4.92 21.01 -21.67
CA ASP A 453 5.99 21.96 -21.47
C ASP A 453 5.51 23.37 -21.84
N PHE A 454 5.47 24.26 -20.86
CA PHE A 454 5.05 25.65 -21.03
C PHE A 454 6.26 26.57 -21.09
N LYS A 455 6.35 27.39 -22.13
CA LYS A 455 7.33 28.48 -22.23
C LYS A 455 6.88 29.65 -21.36
N GLY A 456 7.51 29.79 -20.20
CA GLY A 456 7.25 30.91 -19.30
C GLY A 456 7.83 32.23 -19.81
N SER A 457 7.28 33.33 -19.30
CA SER A 457 7.96 34.62 -19.29
C SER A 457 9.04 34.61 -18.19
N GLY A 458 10.31 34.46 -18.60
CA GLY A 458 11.45 34.20 -17.72
C GLY A 458 12.82 34.38 -18.43
N PRO A 459 13.95 34.24 -17.73
CA PRO A 459 15.26 34.40 -18.35
C PRO A 459 15.44 33.31 -19.41
N ALA A 460 15.69 33.68 -20.67
CA ALA A 460 15.91 32.74 -21.79
C ALA A 460 14.73 31.82 -22.20
N GLU A 461 13.49 32.32 -22.26
CA GLU A 461 12.33 31.54 -22.75
C GLU A 461 12.15 30.17 -22.05
N GLN A 462 12.35 30.16 -20.73
CA GLN A 462 12.45 28.91 -19.99
C GLN A 462 11.19 28.06 -20.05
N VAL A 463 11.42 26.79 -20.40
CA VAL A 463 10.42 25.74 -20.39
C VAL A 463 10.30 25.20 -18.97
N PHE A 464 9.09 25.16 -18.45
CA PHE A 464 8.78 24.37 -17.26
C PHE A 464 7.62 23.44 -17.57
N ARG A 465 7.66 22.26 -16.94
CA ARG A 465 6.61 21.26 -17.12
C ARG A 465 5.43 21.59 -16.22
N VAL A 466 4.24 21.49 -16.81
CA VAL A 466 2.96 21.70 -16.16
C VAL A 466 2.22 20.38 -16.14
N HIS A 467 1.63 20.04 -14.99
CA HIS A 467 0.90 18.81 -14.77
C HIS A 467 -0.59 19.07 -14.59
N GLN A 468 -1.38 18.11 -15.03
CA GLN A 468 -2.83 18.07 -14.91
C GLN A 468 -3.28 16.67 -14.47
N PHE A 469 -4.13 16.59 -13.45
CA PHE A 469 -4.75 15.37 -12.96
C PHE A 469 -6.27 15.51 -12.96
N LEU A 470 -6.96 14.53 -13.55
CA LEU A 470 -8.41 14.45 -13.45
C LEU A 470 -8.83 14.17 -12.00
N THR A 471 -10.02 14.63 -11.65
CA THR A 471 -10.62 14.51 -10.32
C THR A 471 -11.68 13.41 -10.26
N GLY A 472 -12.12 12.91 -11.43
CA GLY A 472 -13.27 12.02 -11.55
C GLY A 472 -14.60 12.76 -11.36
N ARG A 473 -14.57 14.09 -11.36
CA ARG A 473 -15.72 14.98 -11.08
C ARG A 473 -15.93 16.04 -12.16
N GLU A 474 -15.26 15.89 -13.29
CA GLU A 474 -15.30 16.82 -14.42
C GLU A 474 -16.72 17.00 -14.97
N ALA A 475 -17.52 15.93 -15.00
CA ALA A 475 -18.93 16.00 -15.38
C ALA A 475 -19.78 16.92 -14.47
N GLY A 476 -19.36 17.10 -13.21
CA GLY A 476 -19.96 18.06 -12.26
C GLY A 476 -19.40 19.48 -12.37
N GLY A 477 -18.58 19.76 -13.40
CA GLY A 477 -17.96 21.06 -13.63
C GLY A 477 -16.76 21.36 -12.73
N ILE A 478 -16.22 20.35 -12.01
CA ILE A 478 -14.95 20.50 -11.29
C ILE A 478 -13.81 20.43 -12.32
N LYS A 479 -12.96 21.45 -12.32
CA LYS A 479 -11.80 21.46 -13.21
C LYS A 479 -10.73 20.50 -12.70
N PRO A 480 -9.92 19.90 -13.59
CA PRO A 480 -8.76 19.11 -13.20
C PRO A 480 -7.82 19.84 -12.23
N VAL A 481 -7.12 19.10 -11.38
CA VAL A 481 -6.03 19.65 -10.56
C VAL A 481 -4.89 20.00 -11.51
N PHE A 482 -4.53 21.28 -11.58
CA PHE A 482 -3.65 21.79 -12.63
C PHE A 482 -2.58 22.75 -12.08
N GLY A 483 -1.45 22.84 -12.78
CA GLY A 483 -0.52 23.94 -12.61
C GLY A 483 0.18 23.94 -11.26
N LEU A 484 0.10 25.06 -10.56
CA LEU A 484 0.77 25.24 -9.28
C LEU A 484 0.22 24.29 -8.19
N THR A 485 -1.10 24.11 -8.15
CA THR A 485 -1.75 23.18 -7.22
C THR A 485 -1.21 21.76 -7.43
N ALA A 486 -1.15 21.32 -8.69
CA ALA A 486 -0.58 20.02 -9.04
C ALA A 486 0.89 19.90 -8.61
N ALA A 487 1.71 20.93 -8.86
CA ALA A 487 3.12 20.92 -8.48
C ALA A 487 3.33 20.82 -6.95
N MET A 488 2.51 21.51 -6.16
CA MET A 488 2.56 21.43 -4.69
C MET A 488 2.13 20.04 -4.19
N LEU A 489 1.12 19.43 -4.80
CA LEU A 489 0.62 18.11 -4.42
C LEU A 489 1.58 16.99 -4.83
N ILE A 490 2.17 17.06 -6.02
CA ILE A 490 3.28 16.19 -6.43
C ILE A 490 4.40 16.27 -5.41
N ARG A 491 4.81 17.49 -5.02
CA ARG A 491 5.89 17.68 -4.04
C ARG A 491 5.53 17.14 -2.67
N THR A 492 4.31 17.39 -2.19
CA THR A 492 3.82 16.87 -0.90
C THR A 492 3.82 15.34 -0.90
N ALA A 493 3.27 14.72 -1.94
CA ALA A 493 3.22 13.27 -2.08
C ALA A 493 4.64 12.67 -2.22
N THR A 494 5.53 13.32 -2.96
CA THR A 494 6.93 12.86 -3.14
C THR A 494 7.67 12.82 -1.80
N ILE A 495 7.47 13.84 -0.96
CA ILE A 495 8.05 13.89 0.39
C ILE A 495 7.42 12.83 1.29
N GLY A 496 6.08 12.77 1.31
CA GLY A 496 5.34 11.84 2.15
C GLY A 496 5.69 10.40 1.83
N TYR A 497 5.42 9.94 0.61
CA TYR A 497 5.70 8.55 0.24
C TYR A 497 7.18 8.26 -0.03
N ALA A 498 8.09 9.25 0.15
CA ALA A 498 9.52 9.12 -0.12
C ALA A 498 9.85 8.50 -1.49
N ARG A 499 9.02 8.80 -2.50
CA ARG A 499 9.01 8.14 -3.81
C ARG A 499 8.88 9.17 -4.93
N GLN A 500 9.62 8.97 -6.03
CA GLN A 500 9.45 9.78 -7.24
C GLN A 500 8.19 9.38 -8.02
N PRO A 501 7.49 10.31 -8.67
CA PRO A 501 6.38 9.96 -9.55
C PRO A 501 6.80 9.04 -10.71
N ASP A 502 5.84 8.27 -11.26
CA ASP A 502 6.05 7.42 -12.46
C ASP A 502 6.21 8.21 -13.77
N PHE A 503 6.27 9.54 -13.67
CA PHE A 503 6.41 10.49 -14.76
C PHE A 503 7.47 11.55 -14.43
N GLU A 504 8.02 12.18 -15.47
CA GLU A 504 8.98 13.26 -15.31
C GLU A 504 8.31 14.55 -14.81
N VAL A 505 8.68 15.01 -13.61
CA VAL A 505 8.11 16.20 -12.95
C VAL A 505 8.62 17.53 -13.53
N HIS A 506 9.80 17.51 -14.13
CA HIS A 506 10.48 18.72 -14.59
C HIS A 506 10.87 18.59 -16.05
N ALA A 507 10.70 19.69 -16.79
CA ALA A 507 11.26 19.77 -18.14
C ALA A 507 12.81 19.71 -18.06
N PRO A 508 13.49 19.21 -19.09
CA PRO A 508 14.94 19.18 -19.13
C PRO A 508 15.54 20.56 -18.84
N HIS A 509 16.45 20.62 -17.87
CA HIS A 509 17.13 21.85 -17.45
C HIS A 509 16.20 22.95 -16.89
N ALA A 510 14.99 22.58 -16.45
CA ALA A 510 14.10 23.51 -15.77
C ALA A 510 14.78 24.13 -14.54
N PRO A 511 14.51 25.41 -14.25
CA PRO A 511 14.95 26.01 -13.00
C PRO A 511 14.37 25.31 -11.77
N THR A 512 15.13 25.33 -10.68
CA THR A 512 14.57 25.03 -9.36
C THR A 512 13.57 26.13 -8.94
N SER A 513 12.66 25.82 -8.00
CA SER A 513 11.73 26.82 -7.45
C SER A 513 12.48 28.03 -6.87
N GLU A 514 13.61 27.80 -6.19
CA GLU A 514 14.45 28.87 -5.65
C GLU A 514 15.02 29.77 -6.76
N GLU A 515 15.53 29.19 -7.85
CA GLU A 515 16.04 29.93 -9.00
C GLU A 515 14.94 30.75 -9.70
N ARG A 516 13.71 30.22 -9.76
CA ARG A 516 12.54 30.96 -10.32
C ARG A 516 12.21 32.16 -9.45
N ILE A 517 12.16 31.98 -8.13
CA ILE A 517 11.86 33.05 -7.19
C ILE A 517 12.96 34.11 -7.20
N ALA A 518 14.23 33.71 -7.15
CA ALA A 518 15.37 34.62 -7.24
C ALA A 518 15.30 35.50 -8.48
N TRP A 519 15.03 34.89 -9.64
CA TRP A 519 14.85 35.67 -10.87
C TRP A 519 13.64 36.61 -10.80
N ALA A 520 12.51 36.16 -10.28
CA ALA A 520 11.31 36.99 -10.16
C ALA A 520 11.54 38.22 -9.27
N LEU A 521 12.22 38.05 -8.13
CA LEU A 521 12.58 39.14 -7.23
C LEU A 521 13.43 40.22 -7.91
N LEU A 522 14.29 39.83 -8.85
CA LEU A 522 15.18 40.73 -9.58
C LEU A 522 14.54 41.37 -10.82
N ASN A 523 13.58 40.70 -11.46
CA ASN A 523 13.15 41.06 -12.82
C ASN A 523 11.70 41.52 -12.92
N ARG A 524 10.81 41.02 -12.06
CA ARG A 524 9.39 41.39 -12.10
C ARG A 524 9.17 42.68 -11.30
N LYS A 525 8.60 43.69 -11.97
CA LYS A 525 8.35 45.02 -11.39
C LYS A 525 7.65 44.95 -10.03
N VAL A 526 6.57 44.16 -9.94
CA VAL A 526 5.78 43.97 -8.71
C VAL A 526 6.57 43.45 -7.51
N PHE A 527 7.60 42.62 -7.75
CA PHE A 527 8.46 42.11 -6.69
C PHE A 527 9.57 43.08 -6.35
N ARG A 528 10.17 43.76 -7.34
CA ARG A 528 11.20 44.79 -7.09
C ARG A 528 10.67 45.93 -6.23
N GLU A 529 9.52 46.48 -6.60
CA GLU A 529 8.88 47.57 -5.85
C GLU A 529 8.55 47.14 -4.42
N ALA A 530 8.07 45.91 -4.24
CA ALA A 530 7.78 45.37 -2.91
C ALA A 530 9.08 45.15 -2.10
N CYS A 531 10.15 44.62 -2.71
CA CYS A 531 11.43 44.46 -2.03
C CYS A 531 12.03 45.80 -1.59
N GLU A 532 11.94 46.83 -2.44
CA GLU A 532 12.36 48.19 -2.10
C GLU A 532 11.56 48.75 -0.93
N GLN A 533 10.22 48.65 -0.97
CA GLN A 533 9.33 49.12 0.09
C GLN A 533 9.58 48.41 1.43
N HIS A 534 9.90 47.12 1.39
CA HIS A 534 10.14 46.31 2.58
C HIS A 534 11.63 46.24 3.00
N GLY A 535 12.53 46.95 2.32
CA GLY A 535 13.97 46.97 2.65
C GLY A 535 14.66 45.61 2.51
N ILE A 536 14.27 44.79 1.53
CA ILE A 536 14.75 43.41 1.35
C ILE A 536 16.07 43.38 0.59
N ASP A 537 17.07 42.68 1.16
CA ASP A 537 18.37 42.47 0.53
C ASP A 537 18.27 41.47 -0.65
N LEU A 538 18.52 41.96 -1.86
CA LEU A 538 18.51 41.18 -3.10
C LEU A 538 19.85 40.52 -3.46
N ARG A 539 20.92 40.71 -2.66
CA ARG A 539 22.23 40.07 -2.91
C ARG A 539 22.15 38.53 -3.00
N PRO A 540 21.38 37.82 -2.15
CA PRO A 540 21.22 36.38 -2.28
C PRO A 540 20.58 35.97 -3.62
N ALA A 541 19.49 36.65 -4.02
CA ALA A 541 18.81 36.40 -5.30
C ALA A 541 19.74 36.61 -6.50
N LYS A 542 20.59 37.65 -6.45
CA LYS A 542 21.60 37.92 -7.47
C LYS A 542 22.63 36.79 -7.57
N ARG A 543 23.16 36.31 -6.44
CA ARG A 543 24.11 35.18 -6.40
C ARG A 543 23.53 33.91 -7.00
N ILE A 544 22.28 33.57 -6.67
CA ILE A 544 21.59 32.37 -7.20
C ILE A 544 21.42 32.48 -8.72
N THR A 545 20.96 33.63 -9.21
CA THR A 545 20.74 33.87 -10.64
C THR A 545 22.06 33.81 -11.42
N GLU A 546 23.12 34.47 -10.96
CA GLU A 546 24.44 34.43 -11.59
C GLU A 546 25.06 33.03 -11.59
N ALA A 547 24.92 32.26 -10.50
CA ALA A 547 25.42 30.89 -10.41
C ALA A 547 24.78 29.99 -11.47
N ARG A 548 23.47 30.16 -11.70
CA ARG A 548 22.74 29.46 -12.75
C ARG A 548 23.18 29.88 -14.14
N GLU A 549 23.29 31.17 -14.43
CA GLU A 549 23.74 31.65 -15.75
C GLU A 549 25.11 31.08 -16.13
N ARG A 550 26.03 30.99 -15.15
CA ARG A 550 27.33 30.32 -15.34
C ARG A 550 27.17 28.83 -15.66
N ARG A 551 26.23 28.14 -15.01
CA ARG A 551 25.92 26.72 -15.26
C ARG A 551 25.37 26.51 -16.67
N ASP A 552 24.44 27.35 -17.10
CA ASP A 552 23.84 27.29 -18.44
C ASP A 552 24.86 27.65 -19.53
N ALA A 553 25.71 28.66 -19.31
CA ALA A 553 26.78 29.02 -20.23
C ALA A 553 27.79 27.88 -20.42
N ARG A 554 28.20 27.22 -19.32
CA ARG A 554 29.07 26.03 -19.38
C ARG A 554 28.43 24.88 -20.16
N ARG A 555 27.12 24.66 -19.98
CA ARG A 555 26.38 23.62 -20.70
C ARG A 555 26.34 23.89 -22.21
N ARG A 556 25.92 25.09 -22.61
CA ARG A 556 25.86 25.51 -24.03
C ARG A 556 27.23 25.39 -24.71
N ARG A 557 28.32 25.66 -24.00
CA ARG A 557 29.68 25.47 -24.50
C ARG A 557 30.01 23.98 -24.72
N LYS A 558 29.68 23.11 -23.76
CA LYS A 558 29.87 21.65 -23.90
C LYS A 558 29.06 21.05 -25.04
N GLU A 559 27.82 21.50 -25.26
CA GLU A 559 26.97 21.06 -26.37
C GLU A 559 27.58 21.45 -27.71
N ARG A 560 28.09 22.69 -27.83
CA ARG A 560 28.81 23.17 -29.03
C ARG A 560 30.12 22.42 -29.29
N ASP A 561 30.89 22.14 -28.23
CA ASP A 561 32.18 21.46 -28.34
C ASP A 561 31.99 19.93 -28.55
N GLY A 562 30.91 19.34 -28.05
CA GLY A 562 30.58 17.90 -28.18
C GLY A 562 30.12 17.49 -29.57
N ASP A 563 29.44 18.38 -30.30
CA ASP A 563 29.05 18.17 -31.71
C ASP A 563 30.24 18.30 -32.69
N SER A 564 31.39 18.78 -32.21
CA SER A 564 32.59 19.02 -33.04
C SER A 564 33.60 17.86 -33.08
N LYS A 565 33.34 16.73 -32.39
CA LYS A 565 34.14 15.51 -32.55
C LYS A 565 33.45 14.54 -33.52
N PRO A 566 34.00 14.31 -34.73
CA PRO A 566 33.51 13.21 -35.55
C PRO A 566 33.76 11.91 -34.79
N LYS A 567 32.73 11.05 -34.69
CA LYS A 567 32.92 9.64 -34.35
C LYS A 567 33.76 9.00 -35.45
N SER A 568 35.07 9.07 -35.32
CA SER A 568 36.02 8.32 -36.15
C SER A 568 36.73 7.26 -35.31
N LYS A 569 36.41 5.99 -35.61
CA LYS A 569 37.12 4.73 -35.27
C LYS A 569 37.09 4.36 -33.77
N LEU A 570 36.81 3.12 -33.35
CA LEU A 570 36.81 1.81 -34.00
C LEU A 570 35.50 1.05 -33.71
#